data_AF-A0A3A8N7P2-F1
#
_entry.id   AF-A0A3A8N7P2-F1
#
_cell.length_a   1.000
_cell.length_b   1.000
_cell.length_c   1.000
_cell.angle_alpha   90.00
_cell.angle_beta   90.00
_cell.angle_gamma   90.00
#
_symmetry.space_group_name_H-M   'P 1'
#
loop_
_entity.id
_entity.type
_entity.pdbx_description
1 polymer ?
#
loop_
_entity_poly.entity_id
_entity_poly.type
_entity_poly.pdbx_seq_one_letter_code
_entity_poly.pdbx_strand_id
1 'polypeptide(L)'
;MPPGCLGAPPATAPTSDAPREDCSLSPFIHRAPDAVVLCAAYPLIPCRNDRVRRLRGDLRPHGTCYGQRRLLGGCLPVLLVFRPLLLLSLLLLGTNVTAQEPSRGRELVQRRVTLSQSATGKPVELHVASGSLTALEFDSPVDRAGVKLGDARDRFELIVATDRLIMLKPTGDVGTSERVLLTVPFADGMAPARAVFAPVTNATQVDAQVQVSRLPRTAEAVQAELDEMRAACAGKNIELEALRARSAATGPSGMLLAGMLDPVGIQVKELKAQLLKPANGLTVERLTAFRGTGWVALSLEITNEGAAPWTPTEARLSSARGGRSHAMVAMREPHIAPGGKAQVVVEARGEDWPKDATLRVELRDSAGERRLLIPSLVF
;
A
#
# COMPACT_ATOMS: atom_id res chain seq x y z
N MET A 1 -53.32 37.25 50.11
CA MET A 1 -51.94 37.52 50.55
C MET A 1 -51.00 37.24 49.37
N PRO A 2 -50.08 38.16 49.06
CA PRO A 2 -49.27 38.25 47.82
C PRO A 2 -47.85 37.64 48.02
N PRO A 3 -46.77 37.88 47.22
CA PRO A 3 -46.55 38.73 46.03
C PRO A 3 -45.89 37.97 44.84
N GLY A 4 -45.65 38.49 43.63
CA GLY A 4 -45.66 39.83 43.04
C GLY A 4 -44.33 40.07 42.26
N CYS A 5 -44.41 40.54 41.00
CA CYS A 5 -43.43 41.29 40.16
C CYS A 5 -43.99 41.30 38.71
N LEU A 6 -44.57 42.34 38.08
CA LEU A 6 -44.09 43.70 37.67
C LEU A 6 -42.73 43.66 36.94
N GLY A 7 -42.51 44.13 35.70
CA GLY A 7 -43.35 44.78 34.68
C GLY A 7 -42.53 45.30 33.45
N ALA A 8 -43.27 45.79 32.44
CA ALA A 8 -42.92 46.78 31.38
C ALA A 8 -42.16 46.32 30.08
N PRO A 9 -42.13 47.11 28.98
CA PRO A 9 -43.19 47.31 27.96
C PRO A 9 -42.66 47.14 26.48
N PRO A 10 -43.47 47.37 25.40
CA PRO A 10 -43.11 47.02 24.03
C PRO A 10 -42.61 48.20 23.18
N ALA A 11 -41.78 47.95 22.16
CA ALA A 11 -41.51 48.95 21.11
C ALA A 11 -41.01 48.35 19.77
N THR A 12 -41.77 48.67 18.71
CA THR A 12 -41.36 49.10 17.35
C THR A 12 -40.52 48.20 16.43
N ALA A 13 -41.15 47.83 15.30
CA ALA A 13 -40.50 47.48 14.05
C ALA A 13 -40.26 48.73 13.17
N PRO A 14 -39.26 48.70 12.28
CA PRO A 14 -39.27 49.52 11.08
C PRO A 14 -39.08 48.71 9.78
N THR A 15 -39.37 49.41 8.69
CA THR A 15 -39.74 49.01 7.33
C THR A 15 -38.56 48.97 6.34
N SER A 16 -38.71 48.16 5.28
CA SER A 16 -38.23 48.32 3.88
C SER A 16 -36.71 48.35 3.56
N ASP A 17 -36.25 47.44 2.69
CA ASP A 17 -35.82 47.82 1.32
C ASP A 17 -35.44 46.61 0.42
N ALA A 18 -35.66 46.82 -0.89
CA ALA A 18 -35.68 45.91 -2.05
C ALA A 18 -34.24 45.47 -2.53
N PRO A 19 -33.99 44.82 -3.71
CA PRO A 19 -34.89 44.47 -4.82
C PRO A 19 -34.73 43.06 -5.47
N ARG A 20 -35.69 42.78 -6.36
CA ARG A 20 -35.66 41.76 -7.43
C ARG A 20 -34.79 42.26 -8.59
N GLU A 21 -33.94 41.40 -9.15
CA GLU A 21 -33.45 41.53 -10.52
C GLU A 21 -33.57 40.19 -11.26
N ASP A 22 -34.11 40.31 -12.47
CA ASP A 22 -34.24 39.28 -13.50
C ASP A 22 -32.87 38.88 -14.07
N CYS A 23 -32.73 37.62 -14.50
CA CYS A 23 -31.75 37.24 -15.49
C CYS A 23 -32.32 36.15 -16.41
N SER A 24 -32.83 36.63 -17.55
CA SER A 24 -33.01 35.87 -18.79
C SER A 24 -31.70 35.92 -19.57
N LEU A 25 -31.21 34.77 -20.06
CA LEU A 25 -30.74 34.53 -21.44
C LEU A 25 -29.85 33.27 -21.53
N SER A 26 -30.16 32.45 -22.54
CA SER A 26 -29.49 31.22 -22.98
C SER A 26 -28.15 31.49 -23.75
N PRO A 27 -27.64 30.58 -24.60
CA PRO A 27 -26.76 29.45 -24.28
C PRO A 27 -25.37 29.59 -24.96
N PHE A 28 -24.29 29.13 -24.33
CA PHE A 28 -23.00 28.99 -25.01
C PHE A 28 -22.71 27.53 -25.34
N ILE A 29 -22.79 27.24 -26.63
CA ILE A 29 -22.36 26.00 -27.28
C ILE A 29 -20.83 25.94 -27.23
N HIS A 30 -20.27 24.88 -26.63
CA HIS A 30 -18.86 24.55 -26.81
C HIS A 30 -18.69 23.22 -27.55
N ARG A 31 -17.96 23.39 -28.66
CA ARG A 31 -17.47 22.46 -29.67
C ARG A 31 -16.48 21.45 -29.06
N ALA A 32 -16.67 20.16 -29.34
CA ALA A 32 -15.73 19.10 -29.05
C ALA A 32 -14.48 19.17 -29.96
N PRO A 33 -13.32 18.66 -29.51
CA PRO A 33 -12.34 18.10 -30.42
C PRO A 33 -12.04 16.62 -30.14
N ASP A 34 -11.85 15.91 -31.25
CA ASP A 34 -11.54 14.49 -31.39
C ASP A 34 -10.26 14.05 -30.66
N ALA A 35 -10.35 12.91 -29.96
CA ALA A 35 -9.20 12.25 -29.36
C ALA A 35 -8.66 11.15 -30.28
N VAL A 36 -7.43 11.37 -30.74
CA VAL A 36 -6.57 10.39 -31.43
C VAL A 36 -6.12 9.32 -30.42
N VAL A 37 -6.42 8.05 -30.71
CA VAL A 37 -5.97 6.89 -29.91
C VAL A 37 -4.63 6.40 -30.47
N LEU A 38 -3.56 6.55 -29.67
CA LEU A 38 -2.28 5.86 -29.86
C LEU A 38 -2.29 4.55 -29.03
N CYS A 39 -2.27 3.41 -29.72
CA CYS A 39 -2.03 2.10 -29.14
C CYS A 39 -0.53 1.94 -28.81
N ALA A 40 -0.21 1.70 -27.54
CA ALA A 40 1.09 1.19 -27.13
C ALA A 40 0.92 -0.22 -26.53
N ALA A 41 1.49 -1.21 -27.20
CA ALA A 41 1.59 -2.59 -26.78
C ALA A 41 2.92 -2.83 -26.04
N TYR A 42 2.90 -3.51 -24.89
CA TYR A 42 4.06 -4.20 -24.32
C TYR A 42 3.64 -5.52 -23.64
N PRO A 43 4.57 -6.51 -23.54
CA PRO A 43 4.29 -7.93 -23.65
C PRO A 43 4.15 -8.69 -22.33
N LEU A 44 3.58 -9.89 -22.46
CA LEU A 44 3.30 -10.88 -21.43
C LEU A 44 4.56 -11.65 -21.00
N ILE A 45 4.75 -11.78 -19.69
CA ILE A 45 5.66 -12.74 -19.04
C ILE A 45 4.81 -13.93 -18.56
N PRO A 46 5.08 -15.19 -18.99
CA PRO A 46 4.44 -16.35 -18.38
C PRO A 46 5.31 -17.01 -17.30
N CYS A 47 4.68 -17.25 -16.15
CA CYS A 47 5.22 -17.98 -15.01
C CYS A 47 5.24 -19.50 -15.24
N ARG A 48 6.28 -20.10 -14.69
CA ARG A 48 6.68 -21.51 -14.66
C ARG A 48 5.91 -22.31 -13.61
N ASN A 49 5.32 -23.44 -14.00
CA ASN A 49 5.31 -24.68 -13.21
C ASN A 49 4.70 -25.83 -14.01
N ASP A 50 5.46 -26.91 -14.21
CA ASP A 50 4.87 -28.20 -14.55
C ASP A 50 5.60 -29.32 -13.81
N ARG A 51 4.82 -30.06 -13.01
CA ARG A 51 5.20 -31.29 -12.32
C ARG A 51 4.83 -32.46 -13.23
N VAL A 52 5.78 -33.34 -13.55
CA VAL A 52 5.48 -34.63 -14.17
C VAL A 52 6.10 -35.78 -13.37
N ARG A 53 5.22 -36.66 -12.88
CA ARG A 53 5.50 -37.98 -12.30
C ARG A 53 6.13 -38.92 -13.36
N ARG A 54 7.06 -39.78 -12.94
CA ARG A 54 7.25 -41.11 -13.55
C ARG A 54 7.55 -42.19 -12.51
N LEU A 55 6.91 -43.34 -12.76
CA LEU A 55 6.89 -44.63 -12.06
C LEU A 55 8.25 -45.34 -11.96
N ARG A 56 8.45 -46.08 -10.85
CA ARG A 56 9.02 -47.45 -10.68
C ARG A 56 9.08 -47.72 -9.17
N GLY A 57 8.64 -48.83 -8.59
CA GLY A 57 8.61 -50.22 -9.04
C GLY A 57 9.49 -51.03 -8.06
N ASP A 58 8.85 -51.88 -7.27
CA ASP A 58 9.36 -52.64 -6.10
C ASP A 58 10.62 -53.50 -6.30
N LEU A 59 11.27 -53.83 -5.17
CA LEU A 59 11.75 -55.17 -4.71
C LEU A 59 13.15 -55.15 -4.04
N ARG A 60 13.19 -55.53 -2.75
CA ARG A 60 14.31 -56.22 -2.05
C ARG A 60 14.23 -57.75 -2.36
N PRO A 61 15.09 -58.69 -1.86
CA PRO A 61 16.19 -58.64 -0.86
C PRO A 61 17.45 -59.53 -1.17
N HIS A 62 18.30 -59.69 -0.14
CA HIS A 62 19.41 -60.66 0.09
C HIS A 62 20.78 -60.25 -0.49
N GLY A 63 21.93 -60.35 0.19
CA GLY A 63 22.30 -61.01 1.44
C GLY A 63 23.49 -61.93 1.15
N THR A 64 24.71 -61.57 1.57
CA THR A 64 25.86 -62.50 1.60
C THR A 64 26.84 -62.15 2.73
N CYS A 65 27.09 -63.16 3.56
CA CYS A 65 28.10 -63.21 4.62
C CYS A 65 29.44 -63.77 4.08
N TYR A 66 30.54 -63.28 4.65
CA TYR A 66 31.80 -63.99 4.93
C TYR A 66 32.47 -63.17 6.07
N GLY A 67 33.05 -63.67 7.16
CA GLY A 67 33.38 -65.01 7.61
C GLY A 67 34.77 -65.02 8.26
N GLN A 68 34.84 -64.93 9.61
CA GLN A 68 35.92 -65.40 10.53
C GLN A 68 37.36 -64.82 10.37
N ARG A 69 38.22 -64.66 11.40
CA ARG A 69 38.48 -65.44 12.64
C ARG A 69 39.42 -64.64 13.59
N ARG A 70 39.16 -64.73 14.92
CA ARG A 70 40.04 -64.97 16.12
C ARG A 70 41.52 -64.53 16.10
N LEU A 71 42.24 -64.19 17.18
CA LEU A 71 42.12 -64.07 18.65
C LEU A 71 43.50 -63.57 19.16
N LEU A 72 43.60 -63.31 20.48
CA LEU A 72 44.78 -63.07 21.35
C LEU A 72 44.97 -61.57 21.66
N GLY A 73 44.79 -61.06 22.88
CA GLY A 73 44.97 -61.65 24.20
C GLY A 73 46.27 -61.13 24.80
N GLY A 74 46.20 -60.37 25.90
CA GLY A 74 47.40 -59.98 26.65
C GLY A 74 47.25 -58.70 27.46
N CYS A 75 47.24 -58.86 28.79
CA CYS A 75 47.18 -57.82 29.80
C CYS A 75 48.42 -56.91 29.84
N LEU A 76 48.19 -55.64 30.22
CA LEU A 76 49.14 -54.72 30.88
C LEU A 76 49.67 -55.35 32.20
N PRO A 77 50.80 -54.92 32.81
CA PRO A 77 51.11 -53.50 33.02
C PRO A 77 52.61 -53.08 33.17
N VAL A 78 52.78 -51.78 33.45
CA VAL A 78 53.85 -51.14 34.22
C VAL A 78 54.99 -50.44 33.44
N LEU A 79 54.81 -49.11 33.40
CA LEU A 79 55.78 -48.02 33.59
C LEU A 79 57.12 -48.10 32.86
N LEU A 80 57.14 -47.48 31.68
CA LEU A 80 58.26 -46.62 31.28
C LEU A 80 57.70 -45.24 30.99
N VAL A 81 57.92 -44.32 31.94
CA VAL A 81 57.68 -42.89 31.79
C VAL A 81 58.61 -42.40 30.69
N PHE A 82 58.11 -42.47 29.46
CA PHE A 82 58.84 -42.03 28.28
C PHE A 82 58.94 -40.50 28.34
N ARG A 83 60.17 -40.03 28.16
CA ARG A 83 60.60 -38.62 28.11
C ARG A 83 60.11 -37.76 26.92
N PRO A 84 59.35 -38.19 25.88
CA PRO A 84 58.99 -37.29 24.79
C PRO A 84 57.78 -36.40 25.12
N LEU A 85 57.00 -36.69 26.18
CA LEU A 85 55.91 -35.83 26.62
C LEU A 85 56.41 -34.52 27.28
N LEU A 86 57.58 -34.57 27.94
CA LEU A 86 58.22 -33.37 28.51
C LEU A 86 58.83 -32.47 27.42
N LEU A 87 59.30 -33.06 26.32
CA LEU A 87 59.78 -32.32 25.15
C LEU A 87 58.61 -31.69 24.37
N LEU A 88 57.45 -32.36 24.31
CA LEU A 88 56.24 -31.77 23.74
C LEU A 88 55.73 -30.59 24.59
N SER A 89 55.78 -30.69 25.93
CA SER A 89 55.40 -29.57 26.79
C SER A 89 56.38 -28.39 26.71
N LEU A 90 57.69 -28.64 26.51
CA LEU A 90 58.65 -27.56 26.31
C LEU A 90 58.52 -26.86 24.95
N LEU A 91 58.11 -27.57 23.88
CA LEU A 91 57.83 -26.93 22.59
C LEU A 91 56.53 -26.08 22.61
N LEU A 92 55.60 -26.35 23.53
CA LEU A 92 54.38 -25.57 23.70
C LEU A 92 54.57 -24.27 24.52
N LEU A 93 55.73 -24.05 25.14
CA LEU A 93 56.05 -22.82 25.88
C LEU A 93 56.79 -21.76 25.05
N GLY A 94 57.03 -22.01 23.76
CA GLY A 94 57.93 -21.21 22.91
C GLY A 94 57.30 -20.39 21.79
N THR A 95 55.97 -20.21 21.75
CA THR A 95 55.35 -19.29 20.77
C THR A 95 54.34 -18.38 21.45
N ASN A 96 54.83 -17.33 22.09
CA ASN A 96 54.04 -16.10 22.20
C ASN A 96 54.00 -15.47 20.79
N VAL A 97 53.28 -16.11 19.87
CA VAL A 97 52.64 -15.33 18.81
C VAL A 97 51.61 -14.53 19.58
N THR A 98 51.92 -13.27 19.85
CA THR A 98 50.87 -12.28 19.98
C THR A 98 50.07 -12.41 18.71
N ALA A 99 48.95 -13.14 18.76
CA ALA A 99 47.88 -12.97 17.82
C ALA A 99 47.51 -11.50 18.00
N GLN A 100 48.12 -10.65 17.17
CA GLN A 100 47.64 -9.31 16.96
C GLN A 100 46.21 -9.56 16.51
N GLU A 101 45.24 -9.32 17.40
CA GLU A 101 43.83 -9.26 17.01
C GLU A 101 43.85 -8.46 15.71
N PRO A 102 43.35 -9.02 14.58
CA PRO A 102 43.30 -8.27 13.34
C PRO A 102 42.60 -6.98 13.73
N SER A 103 43.31 -5.86 13.60
CA SER A 103 42.83 -4.54 13.98
C SER A 103 41.39 -4.49 13.53
N ARG A 104 40.42 -4.47 14.46
CA ARG A 104 39.00 -4.46 14.08
C ARG A 104 38.89 -3.30 13.10
N GLY A 105 38.69 -3.63 11.82
CA GLY A 105 38.69 -2.63 10.76
C GLY A 105 37.65 -1.59 11.11
N ARG A 106 37.88 -0.34 10.69
CA ARG A 106 36.88 0.72 10.83
C ARG A 106 35.55 0.21 10.27
N GLU A 107 34.47 0.39 11.01
CA GLU A 107 33.12 0.01 10.56
C GLU A 107 32.68 0.94 9.44
N LEU A 108 32.40 0.38 8.26
CA LEU A 108 31.86 1.13 7.13
C LEU A 108 30.35 1.23 7.25
N VAL A 109 29.84 2.46 7.33
CA VAL A 109 28.42 2.72 7.59
C VAL A 109 27.76 3.43 6.43
N GLN A 110 26.52 3.00 6.19
CA GLN A 110 25.58 3.66 5.31
C GLN A 110 24.54 4.39 6.16
N ARG A 111 24.31 5.68 5.89
CA ARG A 111 23.28 6.46 6.59
C ARG A 111 22.55 7.45 5.68
N ARG A 112 21.43 7.96 6.17
CA ARG A 112 20.64 9.00 5.51
C ARG A 112 20.75 10.31 6.27
N VAL A 113 20.93 11.39 5.54
CA VAL A 113 20.97 12.77 6.03
C VAL A 113 19.86 13.55 5.34
N THR A 114 19.06 14.24 6.14
CA THR A 114 17.98 15.10 5.64
C THR A 114 18.36 16.56 5.81
N LEU A 115 18.37 17.32 4.70
CA LEU A 115 18.65 18.74 4.67
C LEU A 115 17.34 19.52 4.58
N SER A 116 16.87 19.99 5.74
CA SER A 116 15.74 20.91 5.85
C SER A 116 16.21 22.37 5.70
N GLN A 117 15.28 23.31 5.52
CA GLN A 117 15.60 24.75 5.55
C GLN A 117 16.36 25.17 6.82
N SER A 118 16.06 24.56 7.97
CA SER A 118 16.75 24.82 9.25
C SER A 118 18.20 24.32 9.32
N ALA A 119 18.63 23.50 8.35
CA ALA A 119 20.01 23.05 8.16
C ALA A 119 20.83 24.00 7.28
N THR A 120 20.23 25.07 6.73
CA THR A 120 20.95 26.04 5.90
C THR A 120 22.14 26.63 6.66
N GLY A 121 23.34 26.46 6.12
CA GLY A 121 24.59 26.98 6.70
C GLY A 121 25.13 26.19 7.89
N LYS A 122 24.46 25.10 8.33
CA LYS A 122 24.97 24.19 9.38
C LYS A 122 25.71 23.03 8.72
N PRO A 123 27.03 22.88 8.92
CA PRO A 123 27.77 21.75 8.36
C PRO A 123 27.29 20.42 8.94
N VAL A 124 27.06 19.43 8.09
CA VAL A 124 26.83 18.04 8.50
C VAL A 124 28.18 17.35 8.66
N GLU A 125 28.47 16.83 9.84
CA GLU A 125 29.70 16.07 10.07
C GLU A 125 29.69 14.77 9.27
N LEU A 126 30.77 14.51 8.53
CA LEU A 126 31.01 13.25 7.81
C LEU A 126 32.17 12.52 8.46
N HIS A 127 31.96 11.28 8.87
CA HIS A 127 33.02 10.45 9.43
C HIS A 127 33.85 9.88 8.29
N VAL A 128 35.11 10.30 8.19
CA VAL A 128 36.01 9.90 7.11
C VAL A 128 37.29 9.28 7.66
N ALA A 129 38.08 8.69 6.78
CA ALA A 129 39.28 7.95 7.12
C ALA A 129 40.24 7.95 5.94
N SER A 130 41.55 8.15 6.19
CA SER A 130 42.54 8.00 5.12
C SER A 130 42.42 6.63 4.44
N GLY A 131 42.39 6.63 3.11
CA GLY A 131 42.25 5.44 2.27
C GLY A 131 40.83 4.89 2.10
N SER A 132 39.84 5.38 2.85
CA SER A 132 38.44 4.98 2.73
C SER A 132 37.66 5.93 1.81
N LEU A 133 36.77 5.39 1.00
CA LEU A 133 35.95 6.17 0.06
C LEU A 133 34.60 6.51 0.71
N THR A 134 34.21 7.77 0.62
CA THR A 134 32.89 8.26 1.06
C THR A 134 32.08 8.69 -0.15
N ALA A 135 30.96 8.02 -0.41
CA ALA A 135 30.01 8.38 -1.46
C ALA A 135 28.84 9.20 -0.90
N LEU A 136 28.55 10.35 -1.49
CA LEU A 136 27.41 11.21 -1.17
C LEU A 136 26.41 11.15 -2.33
N GLU A 137 25.24 10.57 -2.11
CA GLU A 137 24.17 10.42 -3.10
C GLU A 137 23.04 11.42 -2.85
N PHE A 138 22.69 12.21 -3.85
CA PHE A 138 21.73 13.31 -3.68
C PHE A 138 20.38 12.98 -4.35
N ASP A 139 19.29 13.20 -3.63
CA ASP A 139 17.92 13.09 -4.16
C ASP A 139 17.50 14.29 -5.03
N SER A 140 18.35 15.32 -5.11
CA SER A 140 18.17 16.55 -5.89
C SER A 140 19.42 16.82 -6.75
N PRO A 141 19.30 17.41 -7.95
CA PRO A 141 20.45 17.70 -8.80
C PRO A 141 21.42 18.71 -8.16
N VAL A 142 22.72 18.44 -8.23
CA VAL A 142 23.79 19.33 -7.74
C VAL A 142 24.50 20.05 -8.88
N ASP A 143 24.97 21.26 -8.62
CA ASP A 143 25.87 21.97 -9.51
C ASP A 143 27.30 21.44 -9.31
N ARG A 144 27.68 20.48 -10.16
CA ARG A 144 29.00 19.85 -10.14
C ARG A 144 30.16 20.85 -10.29
N ALA A 145 29.97 21.95 -11.04
CA ALA A 145 31.03 22.95 -11.25
C ALA A 145 31.19 23.87 -10.03
N GLY A 146 30.12 24.01 -9.25
CA GLY A 146 30.09 24.76 -8.00
C GLY A 146 30.59 23.99 -6.77
N VAL A 147 30.90 22.70 -6.88
CA VAL A 147 31.42 21.90 -5.75
C VAL A 147 32.78 22.44 -5.32
N LYS A 148 32.88 22.81 -4.05
CA LYS A 148 34.11 23.39 -3.47
C LYS A 148 34.50 22.65 -2.21
N LEU A 149 35.75 22.21 -2.16
CA LEU A 149 36.41 21.80 -0.94
C LEU A 149 37.27 22.97 -0.44
N GLY A 150 37.23 23.24 0.87
CA GLY A 150 38.02 24.29 1.52
C GLY A 150 39.54 24.08 1.41
N ASP A 151 40.32 24.87 2.16
CA ASP A 151 41.79 24.94 2.11
C ASP A 151 42.50 23.69 2.67
N ALA A 152 42.20 22.53 2.09
CA ALA A 152 42.80 21.22 2.38
C ALA A 152 42.77 20.31 1.13
N ARG A 153 42.90 20.90 -0.07
CA ARG A 153 42.86 20.16 -1.34
C ARG A 153 43.92 19.05 -1.43
N ASP A 154 45.05 19.21 -0.76
CA ASP A 154 46.12 18.20 -0.74
C ASP A 154 45.78 16.98 0.13
N ARG A 155 44.69 17.05 0.91
CA ARG A 155 44.28 16.04 1.90
C ARG A 155 43.08 15.21 1.47
N PHE A 156 42.46 15.59 0.36
CA PHE A 156 41.28 14.94 -0.16
C PHE A 156 41.32 14.93 -1.68
N GLU A 157 41.05 13.76 -2.22
CA GLU A 157 40.86 13.55 -3.63
C GLU A 157 39.35 13.49 -3.92
N LEU A 158 38.86 14.43 -4.74
CA LEU A 158 37.51 14.37 -5.28
C LEU A 158 37.52 13.45 -6.49
N ILE A 159 37.11 12.20 -6.30
CA ILE A 159 37.20 11.14 -7.32
C ILE A 159 36.10 11.30 -8.37
N VAL A 160 34.88 11.62 -7.93
CA VAL A 160 33.70 11.76 -8.79
C VAL A 160 32.89 12.96 -8.35
N ALA A 161 32.46 13.77 -9.32
CA ALA A 161 31.44 14.79 -9.16
C ALA A 161 30.48 14.75 -10.36
N THR A 162 29.29 14.21 -10.12
CA THR A 162 28.19 14.16 -11.10
C THR A 162 27.04 15.06 -10.63
N ASP A 163 25.92 15.04 -11.34
CA ASP A 163 24.71 15.75 -10.95
C ASP A 163 24.00 15.13 -9.73
N ARG A 164 24.34 13.89 -9.33
CA ARG A 164 23.67 13.16 -8.23
C ARG A 164 24.59 12.41 -7.28
N LEU A 165 25.88 12.34 -7.57
CA LEU A 165 26.86 11.58 -6.80
C LEU A 165 28.17 12.37 -6.68
N ILE A 166 28.66 12.48 -5.46
CA ILE A 166 29.99 13.00 -5.12
C ILE A 166 30.78 11.92 -4.38
N MET A 167 31.99 11.62 -4.82
CA MET A 167 32.86 10.63 -4.17
C MET A 167 34.14 11.30 -3.70
N LEU A 168 34.40 11.17 -2.41
CA LEU A 168 35.50 11.78 -1.68
C LEU A 168 36.42 10.69 -1.15
N LYS A 169 37.73 10.82 -1.37
CA LYS A 169 38.73 9.96 -0.75
C LYS A 169 39.73 10.81 0.03
N PRO A 170 39.77 10.71 1.38
CA PRO A 170 40.81 11.36 2.17
C PRO A 170 42.17 10.69 1.90
N THR A 171 43.19 11.51 1.67
CA THR A 171 44.60 11.09 1.51
C THR A 171 45.36 11.12 2.83
N GLY A 172 44.85 11.85 3.84
CA GLY A 172 45.38 11.89 5.20
C GLY A 172 44.30 12.13 6.25
N ASP A 173 44.63 11.94 7.53
CA ASP A 173 43.66 12.04 8.63
C ASP A 173 43.40 13.49 9.07
N VAL A 174 42.19 14.00 8.90
CA VAL A 174 41.81 15.37 9.28
C VAL A 174 41.69 15.53 10.78
N GLY A 175 42.47 16.47 11.33
CA GLY A 175 42.46 16.78 12.75
C GLY A 175 41.16 17.43 13.19
N THR A 176 40.69 17.13 14.40
CA THR A 176 39.43 17.63 14.96
C THR A 176 39.34 19.17 15.06
N SER A 177 40.49 19.87 15.08
CA SER A 177 40.57 21.34 15.07
C SER A 177 40.48 21.96 13.66
N GLU A 178 40.57 21.14 12.63
CA GLU A 178 40.69 21.55 11.24
C GLU A 178 39.33 21.42 10.55
N ARG A 179 38.65 22.56 10.34
CA ARG A 179 37.31 22.58 9.75
C ARG A 179 37.38 22.64 8.23
N VAL A 180 37.73 21.53 7.60
CA VAL A 180 37.58 21.40 6.14
C VAL A 180 36.09 21.33 5.83
N LEU A 181 35.63 22.17 4.90
CA LEU A 181 34.22 22.18 4.47
C LEU A 181 34.12 21.75 3.01
N LEU A 182 33.24 20.79 2.75
CA LEU A 182 32.77 20.44 1.42
C LEU A 182 31.43 21.14 1.18
N THR A 183 31.40 22.09 0.27
CA THR A 183 30.20 22.82 -0.13
C THR A 183 29.70 22.30 -1.46
N VAL A 184 28.43 21.91 -1.51
CA VAL A 184 27.77 21.31 -2.68
C VAL A 184 26.51 22.12 -3.01
N PRO A 185 26.55 23.03 -3.99
CA PRO A 185 25.36 23.78 -4.40
C PRO A 185 24.36 22.88 -5.13
N PHE A 186 23.06 23.14 -4.93
CA PHE A 186 22.01 22.51 -5.72
C PHE A 186 21.75 23.29 -7.00
N ALA A 187 21.45 22.60 -8.10
CA ALA A 187 21.36 23.22 -9.43
C ALA A 187 20.02 23.95 -9.69
N ASP A 188 18.99 23.68 -8.89
CA ASP A 188 17.61 24.16 -9.15
C ASP A 188 17.21 25.40 -8.32
N GLY A 189 18.13 25.95 -7.53
CA GLY A 189 17.91 27.19 -6.75
C GLY A 189 16.93 27.04 -5.57
N MET A 190 16.40 25.84 -5.31
CA MET A 190 15.47 25.59 -4.20
C MET A 190 16.22 25.56 -2.86
N ALA A 191 15.55 25.97 -1.79
CA ALA A 191 16.13 25.93 -0.43
C ALA A 191 16.25 24.48 0.10
N PRO A 192 17.27 24.15 0.92
CA PRO A 192 18.54 24.85 1.03
C PRO A 192 19.26 24.91 -0.31
N ALA A 193 19.80 26.09 -0.67
CA ALA A 193 20.47 26.30 -1.96
C ALA A 193 21.81 25.54 -2.09
N ARG A 194 22.36 25.05 -0.96
CA ARG A 194 23.59 24.25 -0.92
C ARG A 194 23.59 23.34 0.30
N ALA A 195 24.22 22.18 0.17
CA ALA A 195 24.63 21.33 1.28
C ALA A 195 26.06 21.72 1.73
N VAL A 196 26.32 21.66 3.04
CA VAL A 196 27.65 21.88 3.60
C VAL A 196 27.98 20.69 4.47
N PHE A 197 29.12 20.06 4.23
CA PHE A 197 29.61 18.92 4.98
C PHE A 197 30.96 19.25 5.62
N ALA A 198 31.21 18.72 6.81
CA ALA A 198 32.46 18.83 7.53
C ALA A 198 33.07 17.43 7.71
N PRO A 199 34.03 17.02 6.86
CA PRO A 199 34.73 15.76 7.05
C PRO A 199 35.57 15.76 8.33
N VAL A 200 35.42 14.74 9.17
CA VAL A 200 36.14 14.55 10.43
C VAL A 200 36.68 13.13 10.48
N THR A 201 37.96 12.96 10.83
CA THR A 201 38.52 11.61 10.99
C THR A 201 37.92 10.93 12.20
N ASN A 202 37.41 9.72 11.99
CA ASN A 202 36.89 8.87 13.06
C ASN A 202 37.61 7.51 13.08
N ALA A 203 38.05 7.09 14.27
CA ALA A 203 38.86 5.90 14.44
C ALA A 203 38.06 4.59 14.42
N THR A 204 36.74 4.64 14.66
CA THR A 204 35.88 3.46 14.80
C THR A 204 34.90 3.31 13.65
N GLN A 205 34.32 4.41 13.16
CA GLN A 205 33.24 4.39 12.17
C GLN A 205 33.57 5.33 11.00
N VAL A 206 33.27 4.90 9.77
CA VAL A 206 33.49 5.68 8.55
C VAL A 206 32.23 5.63 7.70
N ASP A 207 31.79 6.79 7.23
CA ASP A 207 30.70 6.89 6.27
C ASP A 207 31.17 6.42 4.90
N ALA A 208 30.78 5.21 4.51
CA ALA A 208 31.05 4.68 3.17
C ALA A 208 30.04 5.25 2.16
N GLN A 209 28.79 5.42 2.58
CA GLN A 209 27.70 5.91 1.72
C GLN A 209 26.73 6.77 2.53
N VAL A 210 26.43 7.97 2.04
CA VAL A 210 25.51 8.91 2.65
C VAL A 210 24.44 9.29 1.64
N GLN A 211 23.19 8.90 1.91
CA GLN A 211 22.04 9.35 1.14
C GLN A 211 21.59 10.71 1.66
N VAL A 212 21.75 11.73 0.84
CA VAL A 212 21.42 13.13 1.12
C VAL A 212 20.04 13.42 0.51
N SER A 213 19.05 13.61 1.38
CA SER A 213 17.71 14.02 0.99
C SER A 213 17.49 15.48 1.28
N ARG A 214 17.02 16.27 0.29
CA ARG A 214 16.73 17.68 0.46
C ARG A 214 15.22 17.89 0.61
N LEU A 215 14.82 18.53 1.71
CA LEU A 215 13.43 18.92 1.97
C LEU A 215 13.25 20.42 1.73
N PRO A 216 12.71 20.83 0.56
CA PRO A 216 12.54 22.24 0.23
C PRO A 216 11.43 22.93 1.02
N ARG A 217 10.48 22.16 1.58
CA ARG A 217 9.39 22.66 2.44
C ARG A 217 9.63 22.19 3.88
N THR A 218 9.18 22.96 4.86
CA THR A 218 9.28 22.53 6.27
C THR A 218 8.35 21.35 6.54
N ALA A 219 8.68 20.53 7.54
CA ALA A 219 7.87 19.37 7.89
C ALA A 219 6.44 19.78 8.30
N GLU A 220 6.31 20.93 8.96
CA GLU A 220 5.03 21.50 9.39
C GLU A 220 4.17 21.92 8.19
N ALA A 221 4.77 22.48 7.14
CA ALA A 221 4.05 22.86 5.93
C ALA A 221 3.50 21.63 5.17
N VAL A 222 4.31 20.56 5.07
CA VAL A 222 3.86 19.30 4.47
C VAL A 222 2.75 18.66 5.31
N GLN A 223 2.86 18.73 6.64
CA GLN A 223 1.84 18.20 7.54
C GLN A 223 0.51 18.97 7.41
N ALA A 224 0.56 20.30 7.32
CA ALA A 224 -0.64 21.13 7.12
C ALA A 224 -1.35 20.80 5.80
N GLU A 225 -0.60 20.62 4.70
CA GLU A 225 -1.14 20.23 3.39
C GLU A 225 -1.81 18.84 3.45
N LEU A 226 -1.18 17.88 4.14
CA LEU A 226 -1.77 16.54 4.35
C LEU A 226 -3.09 16.62 5.14
N ASP A 227 -3.15 17.45 6.17
CA ASP A 227 -4.35 17.59 7.00
C ASP A 227 -5.48 18.30 6.25
N GLU A 228 -5.16 19.31 5.43
CA GLU A 228 -6.12 19.94 4.51
C GLU A 228 -6.70 18.92 3.51
N MET A 229 -5.83 18.11 2.88
CA MET A 229 -6.27 17.07 1.95
C MET A 229 -7.13 16.00 2.62
N ARG A 230 -6.80 15.59 3.86
CA ARG A 230 -7.62 14.66 4.65
C ARG A 230 -8.99 15.25 4.96
N ALA A 231 -9.05 16.53 5.35
CA ALA A 231 -10.31 17.22 5.61
C ALA A 231 -11.18 17.32 4.35
N ALA A 232 -10.59 17.66 3.20
CA ALA A 232 -11.30 17.69 1.92
C ALA A 232 -11.86 16.33 1.53
N CYS A 233 -11.07 15.26 1.66
CA CYS A 233 -11.52 13.89 1.41
C CYS A 233 -12.65 13.47 2.34
N ALA A 234 -12.57 13.81 3.62
CA ALA A 234 -13.64 13.53 4.59
C ALA A 234 -14.95 14.23 4.20
N GLY A 235 -14.88 15.50 3.80
CA GLY A 235 -16.05 16.25 3.31
C GLY A 235 -16.68 15.61 2.07
N LYS A 236 -15.85 15.16 1.11
CA LYS A 236 -16.35 14.48 -0.11
C LYS A 236 -16.98 13.12 0.17
N ASN A 237 -16.45 12.36 1.14
CA ASN A 237 -17.06 11.10 1.54
C ASN A 237 -18.44 11.29 2.16
N ILE A 238 -18.62 12.31 3.02
CA ILE A 238 -19.94 12.64 3.59
C ILE A 238 -20.93 13.01 2.48
N GLU A 239 -20.52 13.84 1.52
CA GLU A 239 -21.36 14.23 0.38
C GLU A 239 -21.76 13.00 -0.47
N LEU A 240 -20.81 12.09 -0.73
CA LEU A 240 -21.04 10.86 -1.47
C LEU A 240 -22.00 9.92 -0.74
N GLU A 241 -21.85 9.76 0.57
CA GLU A 241 -22.76 8.97 1.41
C GLU A 241 -24.17 9.55 1.40
N ALA A 242 -24.29 10.87 1.54
CA ALA A 242 -25.59 11.54 1.46
C ALA A 242 -26.25 11.35 0.08
N LEU A 243 -25.47 11.42 -1.01
CA LEU A 243 -25.98 11.17 -2.36
C LEU A 243 -26.42 9.71 -2.55
N ARG A 244 -25.66 8.75 -2.02
CA ARG A 244 -26.01 7.32 -2.04
C ARG A 244 -27.29 7.05 -1.25
N ALA A 245 -27.43 7.63 -0.06
CA ALA A 245 -28.62 7.49 0.77
C ALA A 245 -29.87 8.05 0.06
N ARG A 246 -29.78 9.25 -0.54
CA ARG A 246 -30.87 9.82 -1.35
C ARG A 246 -31.21 8.92 -2.54
N SER A 247 -30.20 8.46 -3.27
CA SER A 247 -30.39 7.59 -4.44
C SER A 247 -31.04 6.25 -4.08
N ALA A 248 -30.68 5.67 -2.93
CA ALA A 248 -31.31 4.46 -2.41
C ALA A 248 -32.76 4.71 -1.98
N ALA A 249 -33.09 5.90 -1.47
CA ALA A 249 -34.46 6.24 -1.07
C ALA A 249 -35.38 6.55 -2.26
N THR A 250 -34.88 7.21 -3.31
CA THR A 250 -35.70 7.68 -4.44
C THR A 250 -35.50 6.89 -5.74
N GLY A 251 -34.58 5.92 -5.76
CA GLY A 251 -34.31 5.08 -6.93
C GLY A 251 -35.22 3.85 -7.02
N PRO A 252 -35.14 3.07 -8.12
CA PRO A 252 -35.87 1.82 -8.30
C PRO A 252 -35.75 0.86 -7.11
N SER A 253 -34.56 0.71 -6.54
CA SER A 253 -34.34 -0.12 -5.35
C SER A 253 -35.14 0.33 -4.13
N GLY A 254 -35.16 1.63 -3.84
CA GLY A 254 -35.97 2.21 -2.77
C GLY A 254 -37.46 2.03 -3.00
N MET A 255 -37.93 2.26 -4.23
CA MET A 255 -39.33 2.09 -4.60
C MET A 255 -39.78 0.63 -4.48
N LEU A 256 -38.94 -0.33 -4.89
CA LEU A 256 -39.18 -1.76 -4.74
C LEU A 256 -39.23 -2.18 -3.27
N LEU A 257 -38.26 -1.74 -2.46
CA LEU A 257 -38.26 -2.01 -1.02
C LEU A 257 -39.48 -1.37 -0.35
N ALA A 258 -39.94 -0.21 -0.80
CA ALA A 258 -41.14 0.46 -0.28
C ALA A 258 -42.46 -0.18 -0.76
N GLY A 259 -42.42 -1.10 -1.72
CA GLY A 259 -43.61 -1.68 -2.35
C GLY A 259 -44.36 -0.72 -3.28
N MET A 260 -43.73 0.38 -3.70
CA MET A 260 -44.32 1.40 -4.58
C MET A 260 -44.12 1.10 -6.07
N LEU A 261 -43.25 0.14 -6.40
CA LEU A 261 -43.03 -0.31 -7.76
C LEU A 261 -43.72 -1.66 -7.97
N ASP A 262 -44.67 -1.73 -8.88
CA ASP A 262 -45.43 -2.94 -9.20
C ASP A 262 -45.15 -3.43 -10.64
N PRO A 263 -45.64 -4.62 -11.03
CA PRO A 263 -45.41 -5.16 -12.38
C PRO A 263 -46.14 -4.42 -13.52
N VAL A 264 -46.98 -3.43 -13.22
CA VAL A 264 -47.76 -2.72 -14.23
C VAL A 264 -46.89 -1.64 -14.89
N GLY A 265 -46.70 -1.76 -16.21
CA GLY A 265 -45.90 -0.80 -16.99
C GLY A 265 -44.39 -1.04 -16.98
N ILE A 266 -43.91 -2.12 -16.35
CA ILE A 266 -42.50 -2.50 -16.25
C ILE A 266 -42.36 -3.96 -16.71
N GLN A 267 -41.28 -4.30 -17.41
CA GLN A 267 -41.03 -5.69 -17.78
C GLN A 267 -40.58 -6.46 -16.54
N VAL A 268 -41.33 -7.50 -16.17
CA VAL A 268 -41.10 -8.32 -14.98
C VAL A 268 -40.94 -9.79 -15.34
N LYS A 269 -39.94 -10.44 -14.73
CA LYS A 269 -39.76 -11.89 -14.75
C LYS A 269 -39.59 -12.44 -13.35
N GLU A 270 -40.39 -13.44 -12.99
CA GLU A 270 -40.32 -14.11 -11.69
C GLU A 270 -39.68 -15.51 -11.83
N LEU A 271 -38.74 -15.81 -10.93
CA LEU A 271 -38.06 -17.10 -10.82
C LEU A 271 -38.21 -17.63 -9.39
N LYS A 272 -38.68 -18.87 -9.25
CA LYS A 272 -38.96 -19.50 -7.94
C LYS A 272 -37.77 -20.30 -7.40
N ALA A 273 -37.74 -20.47 -6.07
CA ALA A 273 -36.73 -21.18 -5.29
C ALA A 273 -36.21 -22.48 -5.90
N GLN A 274 -37.10 -23.30 -6.47
CA GLN A 274 -36.75 -24.61 -7.03
C GLN A 274 -35.73 -24.53 -8.18
N LEU A 275 -35.60 -23.36 -8.84
CA LEU A 275 -34.59 -23.12 -9.87
C LEU A 275 -33.28 -22.52 -9.34
N LEU A 276 -33.23 -22.05 -8.09
CA LEU A 276 -32.08 -21.35 -7.50
C LEU A 276 -31.47 -22.21 -6.40
N LYS A 277 -30.29 -22.78 -6.65
CA LYS A 277 -29.63 -23.67 -5.69
C LYS A 277 -29.10 -22.89 -4.48
N PRO A 278 -29.17 -23.47 -3.26
CA PRO A 278 -28.51 -22.91 -2.09
C PRO A 278 -27.00 -22.78 -2.34
N ALA A 279 -26.41 -21.66 -1.92
CA ALA A 279 -24.98 -21.44 -1.98
C ALA A 279 -24.50 -20.83 -0.66
N ASN A 280 -23.47 -21.43 -0.04
CA ASN A 280 -22.83 -20.90 1.18
C ASN A 280 -23.81 -20.61 2.35
N GLY A 281 -24.80 -21.49 2.53
CA GLY A 281 -25.85 -21.33 3.56
C GLY A 281 -26.80 -20.17 3.30
N LEU A 282 -26.96 -19.76 2.04
CA LEU A 282 -27.89 -18.74 1.59
C LEU A 282 -28.80 -19.35 0.51
N THR A 283 -30.11 -19.20 0.69
CA THR A 283 -31.14 -19.72 -0.22
C THR A 283 -31.94 -18.55 -0.77
N VAL A 284 -32.23 -18.57 -2.07
CA VAL A 284 -33.11 -17.57 -2.71
C VAL A 284 -34.47 -18.20 -2.93
N GLU A 285 -35.49 -17.74 -2.21
CA GLU A 285 -36.84 -18.29 -2.32
C GLU A 285 -37.60 -17.73 -3.52
N ARG A 286 -37.36 -16.46 -3.82
CA ARG A 286 -37.99 -15.75 -4.92
C ARG A 286 -37.04 -14.72 -5.49
N LEU A 287 -36.98 -14.65 -6.81
CA LEU A 287 -36.28 -13.61 -7.54
C LEU A 287 -37.25 -12.98 -8.53
N THR A 288 -37.38 -11.66 -8.46
CA THR A 288 -38.16 -10.88 -9.40
C THR A 288 -37.24 -9.86 -10.07
N ALA A 289 -37.13 -9.95 -11.39
CA ALA A 289 -36.33 -9.04 -12.19
C ALA A 289 -37.22 -7.93 -12.77
N PHE A 290 -36.82 -6.68 -12.60
CA PHE A 290 -37.48 -5.47 -13.08
C PHE A 290 -36.58 -4.75 -14.06
N ARG A 291 -37.17 -4.25 -15.14
CA ARG A 291 -36.43 -3.54 -16.17
C ARG A 291 -37.18 -2.28 -16.60
N GLY A 292 -36.47 -1.15 -16.56
CA GLY A 292 -36.89 0.11 -17.15
C GLY A 292 -35.85 0.66 -18.12
N THR A 293 -36.10 1.87 -18.62
CA THR A 293 -35.17 2.57 -19.52
C THR A 293 -33.88 2.92 -18.76
N GLY A 294 -32.72 2.38 -19.18
CA GLY A 294 -31.41 2.66 -18.60
C GLY A 294 -31.11 2.01 -17.23
N TRP A 295 -31.98 1.13 -16.72
CA TRP A 295 -31.76 0.46 -15.44
C TRP A 295 -32.39 -0.93 -15.37
N VAL A 296 -31.81 -1.76 -14.50
CA VAL A 296 -32.28 -3.09 -14.13
C VAL A 296 -32.24 -3.19 -12.61
N ALA A 297 -33.30 -3.74 -12.01
CA ALA A 297 -33.34 -4.03 -10.58
C ALA A 297 -33.80 -5.48 -10.34
N LEU A 298 -33.19 -6.15 -9.37
CA LEU A 298 -33.53 -7.52 -8.98
C LEU A 298 -33.99 -7.49 -7.52
N SER A 299 -35.19 -7.98 -7.24
CA SER A 299 -35.67 -8.20 -5.87
C SER A 299 -35.51 -9.68 -5.52
N LEU A 300 -34.66 -9.97 -4.55
CA LEU A 300 -34.37 -11.31 -4.06
C LEU A 300 -34.93 -11.48 -2.65
N GLU A 301 -35.70 -12.52 -2.42
CA GLU A 301 -36.01 -13.00 -1.08
C GLU A 301 -34.97 -14.02 -0.66
N ILE A 302 -34.12 -13.65 0.29
CA ILE A 302 -32.98 -14.46 0.72
C ILE A 302 -33.22 -14.94 2.14
N THR A 303 -33.01 -16.23 2.35
CA THR A 303 -33.00 -16.88 3.66
C THR A 303 -31.58 -17.28 4.03
N ASN A 304 -31.12 -16.90 5.21
CA ASN A 304 -29.79 -17.25 5.73
C ASN A 304 -29.89 -18.53 6.56
N GLU A 305 -29.55 -19.66 5.96
CA GLU A 305 -29.47 -20.97 6.61
C GLU A 305 -28.12 -21.20 7.31
N GLY A 306 -27.20 -20.25 7.21
CA GLY A 306 -25.89 -20.30 7.86
C GLY A 306 -25.95 -19.96 9.35
N ALA A 307 -24.89 -20.33 10.07
CA ALA A 307 -24.78 -20.09 11.51
C ALA A 307 -24.41 -18.65 11.91
N ALA A 308 -23.91 -17.84 10.96
CA ALA A 308 -23.52 -16.45 11.19
C ALA A 308 -24.45 -15.48 10.46
N PRO A 309 -24.67 -14.26 11.00
CA PRO A 309 -25.36 -13.18 10.29
C PRO A 309 -24.72 -12.89 8.92
N TRP A 310 -25.50 -12.39 7.98
CA TRP A 310 -24.99 -12.03 6.65
C TRP A 310 -25.55 -10.69 6.17
N THR A 311 -24.68 -9.82 5.68
CA THR A 311 -25.03 -8.52 5.09
C THR A 311 -24.40 -8.41 3.70
N PRO A 312 -25.18 -8.37 2.63
CA PRO A 312 -24.63 -8.10 1.30
C PRO A 312 -24.23 -6.63 1.21
N THR A 313 -22.99 -6.37 0.81
CA THR A 313 -22.47 -4.99 0.66
C THR A 313 -22.02 -4.69 -0.76
N GLU A 314 -21.63 -5.73 -1.51
CA GLU A 314 -21.28 -5.61 -2.92
C GLU A 314 -22.20 -6.47 -3.79
N ALA A 315 -22.58 -5.93 -4.94
CA ALA A 315 -23.18 -6.71 -6.00
C ALA A 315 -22.52 -6.44 -7.35
N ARG A 316 -22.44 -7.50 -8.16
CA ARG A 316 -21.94 -7.45 -9.53
C ARG A 316 -22.96 -8.07 -10.45
N LEU A 317 -23.34 -7.29 -11.47
CA LEU A 317 -24.09 -7.79 -12.61
C LEU A 317 -23.14 -7.91 -13.80
N SER A 318 -23.04 -9.11 -14.35
CA SER A 318 -22.19 -9.38 -15.51
C SER A 318 -23.00 -10.03 -16.63
N SER A 319 -22.80 -9.54 -17.85
CA SER A 319 -23.41 -10.10 -19.05
C SER A 319 -22.52 -11.19 -19.64
N ALA A 320 -23.14 -12.27 -20.14
CA ALA A 320 -22.41 -13.32 -20.87
C ALA A 320 -21.70 -12.80 -22.14
N ARG A 321 -22.15 -11.68 -22.73
CA ARG A 321 -21.51 -11.02 -23.89
C ARG A 321 -20.35 -10.09 -23.53
N GLY A 322 -19.97 -10.02 -22.26
CA GLY A 322 -19.04 -9.01 -21.75
C GLY A 322 -19.79 -7.75 -21.30
N GLY A 323 -19.21 -7.04 -20.33
CA GLY A 323 -19.86 -5.96 -19.58
C GLY A 323 -20.01 -6.35 -18.11
N ARG A 324 -19.34 -5.59 -17.24
CA ARG A 324 -19.43 -5.71 -15.78
C ARG A 324 -19.91 -4.37 -15.25
N SER A 325 -21.06 -4.38 -14.58
CA SER A 325 -21.59 -3.20 -13.92
C SER A 325 -21.53 -3.40 -12.42
N HIS A 326 -20.95 -2.42 -11.72
CA HIS A 326 -21.12 -2.31 -10.29
C HIS A 326 -22.59 -2.02 -10.02
N ALA A 327 -23.21 -2.86 -9.20
CA ALA A 327 -24.60 -2.73 -8.82
C ALA A 327 -24.69 -2.26 -7.36
N MET A 328 -25.68 -1.42 -7.10
CA MET A 328 -26.04 -1.01 -5.75
C MET A 328 -26.83 -2.13 -5.08
N VAL A 329 -26.58 -2.35 -3.79
CA VAL A 329 -27.35 -3.27 -2.95
C VAL A 329 -28.13 -2.46 -1.94
N ALA A 330 -29.41 -2.78 -1.79
CA ALA A 330 -30.28 -2.19 -0.78
C ALA A 330 -31.05 -3.29 -0.02
N MET A 331 -31.18 -3.12 1.29
CA MET A 331 -31.93 -3.99 2.20
C MET A 331 -32.47 -3.12 3.33
N ARG A 332 -33.64 -3.46 3.88
CA ARG A 332 -34.22 -2.71 5.01
C ARG A 332 -33.55 -3.08 6.33
N GLU A 333 -33.28 -4.36 6.49
CA GLU A 333 -32.60 -4.93 7.64
C GLU A 333 -31.10 -4.61 7.59
N PRO A 334 -30.43 -4.41 8.74
CA PRO A 334 -28.98 -4.20 8.77
C PRO A 334 -28.19 -5.48 8.45
N HIS A 335 -28.78 -6.64 8.72
CA HIS A 335 -28.23 -7.96 8.43
C HIS A 335 -29.35 -9.01 8.41
N ILE A 336 -29.10 -10.14 7.75
CA ILE A 336 -29.95 -11.32 7.79
C ILE A 336 -29.42 -12.25 8.89
N ALA A 337 -30.14 -12.36 10.00
CA ALA A 337 -29.77 -13.26 11.10
C ALA A 337 -29.79 -14.75 10.67
N PRO A 338 -29.10 -15.66 11.38
CA PRO A 338 -29.24 -17.10 11.19
C PRO A 338 -30.72 -17.54 11.26
N GLY A 339 -31.18 -18.29 10.27
CA GLY A 339 -32.59 -18.66 10.08
C GLY A 339 -33.50 -17.52 9.62
N GLY A 340 -32.98 -16.30 9.53
CA GLY A 340 -33.72 -15.11 9.13
C GLY A 340 -33.92 -15.01 7.61
N LYS A 341 -34.92 -14.24 7.22
CA LYS A 341 -35.28 -13.94 5.83
C LYS A 341 -35.34 -12.43 5.62
N ALA A 342 -34.84 -11.95 4.49
CA ALA A 342 -34.91 -10.54 4.11
C ALA A 342 -35.08 -10.36 2.60
N GLN A 343 -35.64 -9.20 2.22
CA GLN A 343 -35.68 -8.75 0.84
C GLN A 343 -34.41 -7.96 0.53
N VAL A 344 -33.64 -8.42 -0.45
CA VAL A 344 -32.43 -7.76 -0.95
C VAL A 344 -32.69 -7.29 -2.37
N VAL A 345 -32.48 -6.00 -2.62
CA VAL A 345 -32.62 -5.42 -3.95
C VAL A 345 -31.25 -5.08 -4.54
N VAL A 346 -31.00 -5.53 -5.76
CA VAL A 346 -29.79 -5.23 -6.52
C VAL A 346 -30.15 -4.36 -7.70
N GLU A 347 -29.59 -3.17 -7.79
CA GLU A 347 -29.87 -2.20 -8.85
C GLU A 347 -28.61 -1.89 -9.66
N ALA A 348 -28.71 -2.00 -10.99
CA ALA A 348 -27.67 -1.58 -11.91
C ALA A 348 -28.20 -0.54 -12.90
N ARG A 349 -27.41 0.51 -13.11
CA ARG A 349 -27.69 1.60 -14.07
C ARG A 349 -26.63 1.59 -15.19
N GLY A 350 -27.00 2.04 -16.38
CA GLY A 350 -26.09 2.11 -17.53
C GLY A 350 -26.80 1.97 -18.86
N GLU A 351 -26.00 1.95 -19.95
CA GLU A 351 -26.52 1.87 -21.31
C GLU A 351 -27.20 0.52 -21.60
N ASP A 352 -28.22 0.56 -22.47
CA ASP A 352 -29.28 -0.43 -22.61
C ASP A 352 -28.86 -1.89 -22.43
N TRP A 353 -29.27 -2.48 -21.31
CA TRP A 353 -29.14 -3.93 -21.09
C TRP A 353 -29.84 -4.69 -22.23
N PRO A 354 -29.22 -5.63 -22.96
CA PRO A 354 -29.90 -6.34 -24.05
C PRO A 354 -31.17 -7.06 -23.58
N LYS A 355 -32.22 -7.10 -24.41
CA LYS A 355 -33.53 -7.70 -24.06
C LYS A 355 -33.43 -9.20 -23.69
N ASP A 356 -32.43 -9.90 -24.19
CA ASP A 356 -32.15 -11.32 -23.90
C ASP A 356 -30.77 -11.50 -23.23
N ALA A 357 -30.33 -10.52 -22.45
CA ALA A 357 -29.06 -10.63 -21.75
C ALA A 357 -29.14 -11.73 -20.69
N THR A 358 -28.32 -12.77 -20.85
CA THR A 358 -28.01 -13.68 -19.74
C THR A 358 -27.12 -12.93 -18.75
N LEU A 359 -27.70 -12.55 -17.63
CA LEU A 359 -27.00 -11.95 -16.50
C LEU A 359 -26.55 -13.01 -15.50
N ARG A 360 -25.35 -12.79 -14.97
CA ARG A 360 -24.85 -13.43 -13.76
C ARG A 360 -24.84 -12.39 -12.66
N VAL A 361 -25.40 -12.77 -11.52
CA VAL A 361 -25.50 -11.92 -10.33
C VAL A 361 -24.64 -12.52 -9.23
N GLU A 362 -23.72 -11.74 -8.70
CA GLU A 362 -22.90 -12.12 -7.54
C GLU A 362 -23.13 -11.09 -6.43
N LEU A 363 -23.60 -11.54 -5.27
CA LEU A 363 -23.66 -10.74 -4.03
C LEU A 363 -22.58 -11.21 -3.06
N ARG A 364 -21.91 -10.27 -2.39
CA ARG A 364 -20.83 -10.56 -1.44
C ARG A 364 -20.98 -9.75 -0.17
N ASP A 365 -20.55 -10.32 0.95
CA ASP A 365 -20.34 -9.56 2.18
C ASP A 365 -19.09 -8.66 2.06
N SER A 366 -18.87 -7.80 3.05
CA SER A 366 -17.76 -6.84 3.05
C SER A 366 -16.38 -7.50 3.13
N ALA A 367 -16.29 -8.72 3.65
CA ALA A 367 -15.06 -9.51 3.69
C ALA A 367 -14.80 -10.26 2.37
N GLY A 368 -15.84 -10.45 1.54
CA GLY A 368 -15.81 -11.25 0.32
C GLY A 368 -15.84 -12.77 0.55
N GLU A 369 -16.02 -13.22 1.80
CA GLU A 369 -15.93 -14.61 2.26
C GLU A 369 -17.20 -15.39 1.94
N ARG A 370 -18.38 -14.83 2.26
CA ARG A 370 -19.67 -15.42 1.87
C ARG A 370 -20.23 -14.69 0.66
N ARG A 371 -20.44 -15.47 -0.40
CA ARG A 371 -21.07 -15.03 -1.65
C ARG A 371 -22.30 -15.82 -2.00
N LEU A 372 -23.25 -15.15 -2.65
CA LEU A 372 -24.40 -15.73 -3.32
C LEU A 372 -24.24 -15.52 -4.82
N LEU A 373 -24.32 -16.59 -5.60
CA LEU A 373 -24.13 -16.56 -7.05
C LEU A 373 -25.36 -17.09 -7.76
N ILE A 374 -25.94 -16.27 -8.64
CA ILE A 374 -26.98 -16.68 -9.58
C ILE A 374 -26.33 -16.74 -10.96
N PRO A 375 -26.10 -17.95 -11.51
CA PRO A 375 -25.22 -18.13 -12.65
C PRO A 375 -25.83 -17.67 -13.98
N SER A 376 -27.16 -17.67 -14.08
CA SER A 376 -27.89 -17.34 -15.29
C SER A 376 -29.28 -16.79 -14.96
N LEU A 377 -29.55 -15.57 -15.40
CA LEU A 377 -30.84 -14.91 -15.38
C LEU A 377 -31.04 -14.28 -16.75
N VAL A 378 -32.08 -14.67 -17.48
CA VAL A 378 -32.46 -14.03 -18.76
C VAL A 378 -33.69 -13.18 -18.48
N PHE A 379 -33.79 -11.98 -19.05
CA PHE A 379 -35.01 -11.15 -18.92
C PHE A 379 -36.21 -11.74 -19.67
#